data_AF-A0A7K0GNV9-F1
#
_entry.id   AF-A0A7K0GNV9-F1
#
_cell.length_a   1.000
_cell.length_b   1.000
_cell.length_c   1.000
_cell.angle_alpha   90.00
_cell.angle_beta   90.00
_cell.angle_gamma   90.00
#
_symmetry.space_group_name_H-M   'P 1'
#
loop_
_entity.id
_entity.type
_entity.pdbx_description
1 polymer ?
#
loop_
_entity_poly.entity_id
_entity_poly.type
_entity_poly.pdbx_seq_one_letter_code
_entity_poly.pdbx_strand_id
1 'polypeptide(L)'
;MVIVLSFLAPNITSQYLMSMPLQQGLVVAAIPVVFTSFGFHGSIPSIVRYLDGDVRSLRKVMIIGSALPLVIYVFWQSVTLGVVSQEQLLSDTSLGALLVSLSQTVQQSNLSVIVGVFADLALLTSFIGVSLGLFEFMGDSLSKKLGKAKRVKTAAITFLPPLGFALFYPQGFIMALGYAAIALSVLAILLPTVMVYKVRYTNFSAKPQGTEATYQVLGGSKALFLAGSVGVFIIATQILISVGLLPSLG
;
A
#
# COMPACT_ATOMS: atom_id res chain seq x y z
N MET A 1 -11.82 -5.80 13.71
CA MET A 1 -11.16 -4.47 13.66
C MET A 1 -12.11 -3.33 13.99
N VAL A 2 -13.21 -3.11 13.26
CA VAL A 2 -14.14 -1.99 13.55
C VAL A 2 -14.64 -1.99 14.99
N ILE A 3 -15.14 -3.13 15.49
CA ILE A 3 -15.61 -3.26 16.89
C ILE A 3 -14.50 -2.90 17.90
N VAL A 4 -13.29 -3.40 17.67
CA VAL A 4 -12.12 -3.17 18.54
C VAL A 4 -11.76 -1.68 18.59
N LEU A 5 -11.72 -1.02 17.43
CA LEU A 5 -11.47 0.40 17.33
C LEU A 5 -12.59 1.24 17.96
N SER A 6 -13.85 0.80 17.86
CA SER A 6 -14.98 1.44 18.55
C SER A 6 -14.86 1.35 20.08
N PHE A 7 -14.26 0.30 20.62
CA PHE A 7 -13.96 0.18 22.06
C PHE A 7 -12.76 1.04 22.50
N LEU A 8 -11.80 1.27 21.61
CA LEU A 8 -10.64 2.12 21.88
C LEU A 8 -10.94 3.62 21.72
N ALA A 9 -11.86 3.99 20.83
CA ALA A 9 -12.20 5.37 20.50
C ALA A 9 -12.57 6.27 21.70
N PRO A 10 -13.24 5.80 22.77
CA PRO A 10 -13.52 6.62 23.95
C PRO A 10 -12.27 7.08 24.71
N ASN A 11 -11.13 6.41 24.51
CA ASN A 11 -9.86 6.74 25.17
C ASN A 11 -9.00 7.72 24.36
N ILE A 12 -9.53 8.28 23.27
CA ILE A 12 -8.84 9.28 22.47
C ILE A 12 -8.67 10.56 23.29
N THR A 13 -7.42 10.95 23.50
CA THR A 13 -7.05 12.24 24.10
C THR A 13 -6.72 13.25 23.01
N SER A 14 -7.41 14.40 23.02
CA SER A 14 -7.19 15.50 22.06
C SER A 14 -5.75 16.03 22.09
N GLN A 15 -5.09 15.94 23.25
CA GLN A 15 -3.72 16.38 23.45
C GLN A 15 -2.71 15.64 22.56
N TYR A 16 -2.85 14.32 22.37
CA TYR A 16 -1.95 13.57 21.49
C TYR A 16 -2.22 13.87 20.01
N LEU A 17 -3.48 14.08 19.61
CA LEU A 17 -3.82 14.42 18.23
C LEU A 17 -3.34 15.81 17.80
N MET A 18 -3.29 16.76 18.73
CA MET A 18 -2.82 18.13 18.46
C MET A 18 -1.31 18.30 18.66
N SER A 19 -0.60 17.24 19.05
CA SER A 19 0.85 17.29 19.23
C SER A 19 1.58 17.37 17.88
N MET A 20 2.57 18.25 17.78
CA MET A 20 3.42 18.30 16.59
C MET A 20 4.25 17.01 16.48
N PRO A 21 4.55 16.53 15.26
CA PRO A 21 5.42 15.38 15.08
C PRO A 21 6.78 15.60 15.75
N LEU A 22 7.28 14.58 16.46
CA LEU A 22 8.55 14.65 17.19
C LEU A 22 9.76 15.01 16.31
N GLN A 23 9.72 14.66 15.02
CA GLN A 23 10.76 14.98 14.05
C GLN A 23 10.17 15.73 12.84
N GLN A 24 10.89 16.76 12.39
CA GLN A 24 10.53 17.50 11.19
C GLN A 24 10.60 16.58 9.96
N GLY A 25 9.58 16.63 9.11
CA GLY A 25 9.55 15.85 7.87
C GLY A 25 8.93 14.46 7.98
N LEU A 26 8.54 13.98 9.18
CA LEU A 26 7.87 12.67 9.35
C LEU A 26 6.60 12.53 8.48
N VAL A 27 5.81 13.60 8.37
CA VAL A 27 4.60 13.61 7.54
C VAL A 27 4.94 13.39 6.07
N VAL A 28 6.01 14.02 5.59
CA VAL A 28 6.48 13.86 4.21
C VAL A 28 7.05 12.46 4.03
N ALA A 29 7.84 11.97 4.99
CA ALA A 29 8.41 10.63 4.96
C ALA A 29 7.36 9.51 4.94
N ALA A 30 6.14 9.77 5.44
CA ALA A 30 5.04 8.80 5.44
C ALA A 30 4.35 8.63 4.07
N ILE A 31 4.52 9.58 3.15
CA ILE A 31 3.81 9.60 1.87
C ILE A 31 4.03 8.33 1.04
N PRO A 32 5.28 7.81 0.86
CA PRO A 32 5.50 6.56 0.12
C PRO A 32 4.78 5.36 0.74
N VAL A 33 4.81 5.23 2.07
CA VAL A 33 4.16 4.13 2.80
C VAL A 33 2.64 4.24 2.67
N VAL A 34 2.08 5.43 2.87
CA VAL A 34 0.64 5.69 2.67
C VAL A 34 0.24 5.39 1.23
N PHE A 35 1.05 5.76 0.24
CA PHE A 35 0.75 5.45 -1.15
C PHE A 35 0.67 3.94 -1.41
N THR A 36 1.57 3.15 -0.82
CA THR A 36 1.56 1.68 -0.97
C THR A 36 0.33 1.02 -0.36
N SER A 37 -0.28 1.62 0.67
CA SER A 37 -1.51 1.07 1.28
C SER A 37 -2.73 1.16 0.35
N PHE A 38 -2.69 2.02 -0.68
CA PHE A 38 -3.71 2.12 -1.74
C PHE A 38 -3.34 1.30 -3.00
N GLY A 39 -2.54 0.25 -2.85
CA GLY A 39 -2.04 -0.58 -3.95
C GLY A 39 -3.06 -1.55 -4.56
N PHE A 40 -4.12 -1.07 -5.22
CA PHE A 40 -5.10 -1.93 -5.94
C PHE A 40 -4.93 -1.94 -7.47
N HIS A 41 -3.90 -1.28 -8.00
CA HIS A 41 -3.72 -1.07 -9.44
C HIS A 41 -3.69 -2.35 -10.27
N GLY A 42 -3.09 -3.43 -9.73
CA GLY A 42 -3.05 -4.74 -10.39
C GLY A 42 -4.43 -5.39 -10.55
N SER A 43 -5.42 -4.98 -9.77
CA SER A 43 -6.80 -5.51 -9.83
C SER A 43 -7.69 -4.75 -10.81
N ILE A 44 -7.27 -3.57 -11.30
CA ILE A 44 -8.08 -2.75 -12.22
C ILE A 44 -8.51 -3.51 -13.47
N PRO A 45 -7.62 -4.24 -14.20
CA PRO A 45 -8.03 -5.00 -15.38
C PRO A 45 -9.09 -6.05 -15.08
N SER A 46 -8.98 -6.73 -13.93
CA SER A 46 -9.96 -7.72 -13.49
C SER A 46 -11.32 -7.09 -13.19
N ILE A 47 -11.34 -5.92 -12.54
CA ILE A 47 -12.58 -5.16 -12.26
C ILE A 47 -13.23 -4.67 -13.56
N VAL A 48 -12.43 -4.15 -14.51
CA VAL A 48 -12.94 -3.72 -15.82
C VAL A 48 -13.59 -4.89 -16.56
N ARG A 49 -12.96 -6.06 -16.55
CA ARG A 49 -13.52 -7.28 -17.15
C ARG A 49 -14.77 -7.77 -16.42
N TYR A 50 -14.80 -7.68 -15.08
CA TYR A 50 -15.95 -8.12 -14.28
C TYR A 50 -17.20 -7.25 -14.50
N LEU A 51 -17.02 -5.97 -14.82
CA LEU A 51 -18.10 -5.02 -15.08
C LEU A 51 -18.41 -4.87 -16.58
N ASP A 52 -17.89 -5.76 -17.43
CA ASP A 52 -18.04 -5.73 -18.90
C ASP A 52 -17.71 -4.36 -19.52
N GLY A 53 -16.77 -3.62 -18.91
CA GLY A 53 -16.38 -2.29 -19.37
C GLY A 53 -17.37 -1.15 -19.06
N ASP A 54 -18.42 -1.37 -18.26
CA ASP A 54 -19.35 -0.29 -17.87
C ASP A 54 -18.64 0.81 -17.07
N VAL A 55 -18.36 1.91 -17.76
CA VAL A 55 -17.66 3.09 -17.25
C VAL A 55 -18.35 3.71 -16.03
N ARG A 56 -19.69 3.72 -16.00
CA ARG A 56 -20.42 4.36 -14.89
C ARG A 56 -20.27 3.55 -13.62
N SER A 57 -20.44 2.23 -13.72
CA SER A 57 -20.22 1.32 -12.61
C SER A 57 -18.76 1.28 -12.19
N LEU A 58 -17.83 1.25 -13.15
CA LEU A 58 -16.39 1.29 -12.88
C LEU A 58 -16.02 2.55 -12.08
N ARG A 59 -16.50 3.73 -12.47
CA ARG A 59 -16.25 4.97 -11.73
C ARG A 59 -16.74 4.88 -10.27
N LYS A 60 -17.95 4.35 -10.04
CA LYS A 60 -18.50 4.17 -8.69
C LYS A 60 -17.64 3.21 -7.88
N VAL A 61 -17.28 2.05 -8.45
CA VAL A 61 -16.45 1.04 -7.80
C VAL A 61 -15.07 1.59 -7.44
N MET A 62 -14.43 2.35 -8.33
CA MET A 62 -13.13 2.94 -8.05
C MET A 62 -13.20 4.00 -6.94
N ILE A 63 -14.21 4.87 -6.95
CA ILE A 63 -14.38 5.93 -5.93
C ILE A 63 -14.72 5.31 -4.56
N ILE A 64 -15.76 4.48 -4.50
CA ILE A 64 -16.22 3.87 -3.25
C ILE A 64 -15.16 2.90 -2.71
N GLY A 65 -14.58 2.09 -3.59
CA GLY A 65 -13.54 1.13 -3.26
C GLY A 65 -12.26 1.78 -2.74
N SER A 66 -11.94 3.01 -3.15
CA SER A 66 -10.79 3.77 -2.61
C SER A 66 -11.15 4.59 -1.37
N ALA A 67 -12.38 5.13 -1.30
CA ALA A 67 -12.83 5.93 -0.16
C ALA A 67 -12.99 5.09 1.12
N LEU A 68 -13.43 3.84 0.99
CA LEU A 68 -13.63 2.96 2.14
C LEU A 68 -12.32 2.68 2.91
N PRO A 69 -11.21 2.24 2.27
CA PRO A 69 -9.90 2.13 2.93
C PRO A 69 -9.45 3.44 3.58
N LEU A 70 -9.66 4.58 2.92
CA LEU A 70 -9.29 5.88 3.48
C LEU A 70 -9.99 6.16 4.81
N VAL A 71 -11.31 5.96 4.88
CA VAL A 71 -12.08 6.15 6.12
C VAL A 71 -11.57 5.21 7.23
N ILE A 72 -11.30 3.95 6.89
CA ILE A 72 -10.79 2.96 7.84
C ILE A 72 -9.39 3.36 8.33
N TYR A 73 -8.50 3.82 7.45
CA TYR A 73 -7.16 4.28 7.82
C TYR A 73 -7.20 5.53 8.69
N VAL A 74 -8.02 6.53 8.36
CA VAL A 74 -8.17 7.74 9.18
C VAL A 74 -8.72 7.39 10.56
N PHE A 75 -9.69 6.48 10.64
CA PHE A 75 -10.24 6.02 11.90
C PHE A 75 -9.19 5.26 12.72
N TRP A 76 -8.46 4.33 12.10
CA TRP A 76 -7.36 3.61 12.74
C TRP A 76 -6.29 4.58 13.28
N GLN A 77 -5.81 5.51 12.45
CA GLN A 77 -4.77 6.45 12.86
C GLN A 77 -5.23 7.38 13.98
N SER A 78 -6.48 7.87 13.93
CA SER A 78 -7.06 8.68 15.02
C SER A 78 -7.09 7.93 16.35
N VAL A 79 -7.44 6.65 16.32
CA VAL A 79 -7.46 5.81 17.52
C VAL A 79 -6.03 5.56 18.01
N THR A 80 -5.13 5.13 17.14
CA THR A 80 -3.74 4.81 17.52
C THR A 80 -3.00 6.03 18.08
N LEU A 81 -3.02 7.15 17.36
CA LEU A 81 -2.37 8.40 17.77
C LEU A 81 -3.09 9.09 18.94
N GLY A 82 -4.39 8.82 19.12
CA GLY A 82 -5.17 9.40 20.21
C GLY A 82 -5.07 8.65 21.54
N VAL A 83 -4.69 7.37 21.51
CA VAL A 83 -4.64 6.50 22.69
C VAL A 83 -3.20 6.28 23.19
N VAL A 84 -2.21 6.31 22.28
CA VAL A 84 -0.80 6.00 22.59
C VAL A 84 0.07 7.22 22.29
N SER A 85 1.04 7.52 23.17
CA SER A 85 1.94 8.65 22.98
C SER A 85 2.91 8.39 21.81
N GLN A 86 3.44 9.46 21.20
CA GLN A 86 4.39 9.32 20.09
C GLN A 86 5.67 8.59 20.50
N GLU A 87 6.14 8.75 21.74
CA GLU A 87 7.33 8.05 22.25
C GLU A 87 7.11 6.54 22.33
N GLN A 88 5.93 6.14 22.79
CA GLN A 88 5.58 4.73 22.90
C GLN A 88 5.37 4.11 21.50
N LEU A 89 4.78 4.84 20.55
CA LEU A 89 4.66 4.41 19.16
C LEU A 89 6.02 4.21 18.47
N LEU A 90 7.03 5.03 18.78
CA LEU A 90 8.39 4.85 18.29
C LEU A 90 9.08 3.64 18.91
N SER A 91 8.72 3.27 20.15
CA SER A 91 9.25 2.08 20.81
C SER A 91 8.59 0.78 20.35
N ASP A 92 7.34 0.85 19.86
CA ASP A 92 6.57 -0.30 19.39
C ASP A 92 7.02 -0.70 17.98
N THR A 93 8.04 -1.54 17.90
CA THR A 93 8.64 -1.94 16.62
C THR A 93 7.83 -2.94 15.79
N SER A 94 6.62 -3.32 16.24
CA SER A 94 5.78 -4.29 15.53
C SER A 94 4.30 -4.03 15.75
N LEU A 95 3.47 -4.48 14.81
CA LEU A 95 2.02 -4.44 14.97
C LEU A 95 1.57 -5.18 16.25
N GLY A 96 2.21 -6.31 16.57
CA GLY A 96 1.93 -7.04 17.80
C GLY A 96 2.20 -6.21 19.06
N ALA A 97 3.36 -5.53 19.12
CA ALA A 97 3.70 -4.63 20.22
C ALA A 97 2.69 -3.47 20.35
N LEU A 98 2.35 -2.84 19.23
CA LEU A 98 1.33 -1.79 19.18
C LEU A 98 -0.03 -2.25 19.73
N LEU A 99 -0.45 -3.45 19.36
CA LEU A 99 -1.71 -4.04 19.84
C LEU A 99 -1.68 -4.32 21.34
N VAL A 100 -0.53 -4.77 21.86
CA VAL A 100 -0.32 -4.95 23.30
C VAL A 100 -0.40 -3.60 24.01
N SER A 101 0.30 -2.58 23.55
CA SER A 101 0.25 -1.21 24.09
C SER A 101 -1.18 -0.66 24.12
N LEU A 102 -1.93 -0.79 23.02
CA LEU A 102 -3.33 -0.38 22.95
C LEU A 102 -4.22 -1.15 23.94
N SER A 103 -3.99 -2.45 24.12
CA SER A 103 -4.77 -3.27 25.04
C SER A 103 -4.52 -2.92 26.51
N GLN A 104 -3.28 -2.58 26.86
CA GLN A 104 -2.89 -2.18 28.21
C GLN A 104 -3.58 -0.87 28.60
N THR A 105 -3.68 0.08 27.69
CA THR A 105 -4.38 1.36 27.92
C THR A 105 -5.88 1.17 28.21
N VAL A 106 -6.52 0.15 27.64
CA VAL A 106 -7.96 -0.13 27.83
C VAL A 106 -8.22 -1.08 29.00
N GLN A 107 -7.17 -1.59 29.68
CA GLN A 107 -7.28 -2.56 30.79
C GLN A 107 -8.07 -3.83 30.45
N GLN A 108 -8.11 -4.23 29.17
CA GLN A 108 -8.85 -5.41 28.69
C GLN A 108 -7.87 -6.43 28.10
N SER A 109 -7.44 -7.38 28.93
CA SER A 109 -6.41 -8.38 28.59
C SER A 109 -6.79 -9.30 27.42
N ASN A 110 -8.08 -9.62 27.27
CA ASN A 110 -8.56 -10.52 26.21
C ASN A 110 -8.57 -9.85 24.82
N LEU A 111 -8.62 -8.51 24.77
CA LEU A 111 -8.70 -7.78 23.50
C LEU A 111 -7.40 -7.93 22.70
N SER A 112 -6.24 -7.88 23.36
CA SER A 112 -4.93 -8.02 22.71
C SER A 112 -4.78 -9.36 21.98
N VAL A 113 -5.18 -10.45 22.64
CA VAL A 113 -5.03 -11.81 22.12
C VAL A 113 -5.92 -12.02 20.91
N ILE A 114 -7.20 -11.61 21.00
CA ILE A 114 -8.15 -11.73 19.88
C ILE A 114 -7.68 -10.93 18.67
N VAL A 115 -7.18 -9.70 18.92
CA VAL A 115 -6.73 -8.81 17.84
C VAL A 115 -5.42 -9.30 17.23
N GLY A 116 -4.48 -9.79 18.05
CA GLY A 116 -3.24 -10.40 17.59
C GLY A 116 -3.49 -11.62 16.69
N VAL A 117 -4.30 -12.57 17.16
CA VAL A 117 -4.67 -13.77 16.36
C VAL A 117 -5.36 -13.38 15.06
N PHE A 118 -6.26 -12.39 15.08
CA PHE A 118 -6.89 -11.91 13.86
C PHE A 118 -5.88 -11.30 12.89
N ALA A 119 -4.94 -10.49 13.38
CA ALA A 119 -3.88 -9.88 12.56
C ALA A 119 -2.97 -10.96 11.95
N ASP A 120 -2.59 -11.97 12.73
CA ASP A 120 -1.75 -13.08 12.27
C ASP A 120 -2.46 -13.91 11.19
N LEU A 121 -3.74 -14.24 11.38
CA LEU A 121 -4.54 -14.95 10.38
C LEU A 121 -4.73 -14.11 9.10
N ALA A 122 -4.98 -12.81 9.24
CA ALA A 122 -5.10 -11.90 8.10
C ALA A 122 -3.77 -11.78 7.32
N LEU A 123 -2.64 -11.69 8.03
CA LEU A 123 -1.32 -11.65 7.43
C LEU A 123 -0.99 -12.96 6.73
N LEU A 124 -1.25 -14.10 7.37
CA LEU A 124 -1.00 -15.42 6.80
C LEU A 124 -1.81 -15.67 5.53
N THR A 125 -3.11 -15.37 5.55
CA THR A 125 -3.99 -15.56 4.39
C THR A 125 -3.62 -14.64 3.22
N SER A 126 -3.28 -13.38 3.50
CA SER A 126 -2.75 -12.44 2.50
C SER A 126 -1.41 -12.92 1.93
N PHE A 127 -0.49 -13.35 2.80
CA PHE A 127 0.82 -13.85 2.42
C PHE A 127 0.73 -15.05 1.47
N ILE A 128 -0.16 -16.01 1.74
CA ILE A 128 -0.37 -17.17 0.87
C ILE A 128 -0.79 -16.74 -0.54
N GLY A 129 -1.76 -15.82 -0.65
CA GLY A 129 -2.25 -15.34 -1.95
C GLY A 129 -1.17 -14.64 -2.77
N VAL A 130 -0.46 -13.69 -2.15
CA VAL A 130 0.63 -12.93 -2.82
C VAL A 130 1.80 -13.85 -3.17
N SER A 131 2.18 -14.74 -2.27
CA SER A 131 3.28 -15.69 -2.48
C SER A 131 3.00 -16.66 -3.61
N LEU A 132 1.77 -17.17 -3.71
CA LEU A 132 1.37 -18.05 -4.81
C LEU A 132 1.43 -17.32 -6.15
N GLY A 133 0.88 -16.09 -6.20
CA GLY A 133 0.95 -15.26 -7.41
C GLY A 133 2.39 -14.95 -7.84
N LEU A 134 3.26 -14.62 -6.89
CA LEU A 134 4.68 -14.39 -7.18
C LEU A 134 5.38 -15.68 -7.64
N PHE A 135 5.09 -16.81 -7.01
CA PHE A 135 5.63 -18.12 -7.39
C PHE A 135 5.27 -18.49 -8.82
N GLU A 136 4.00 -18.33 -9.20
CA GLU A 136 3.53 -18.59 -10.56
C GLU A 136 4.18 -17.62 -11.56
N PHE A 137 4.18 -16.32 -11.26
CA PHE A 137 4.80 -15.30 -12.10
C PHE A 137 6.30 -15.56 -12.34
N MET A 138 7.05 -15.92 -11.30
CA MET A 138 8.46 -16.29 -11.41
C MET A 138 8.64 -17.59 -12.19
N GLY A 139 7.78 -18.58 -11.96
CA GLY A 139 7.78 -19.86 -12.67
C GLY A 139 7.57 -19.70 -14.17
N ASP A 140 6.72 -18.76 -14.59
CA ASP A 140 6.44 -18.48 -15.99
C ASP A 140 7.53 -17.60 -16.62
N SER A 141 7.94 -16.55 -15.94
CA SER A 141 8.98 -15.62 -16.39
C SER A 141 10.34 -16.30 -16.57
N LEU A 142 10.68 -17.25 -15.71
CA LEU A 142 11.95 -17.99 -15.75
C LEU A 142 11.80 -19.41 -16.33
N SER A 143 10.61 -19.75 -16.84
CA SER A 143 10.26 -21.11 -17.31
C SER A 143 11.31 -21.75 -18.22
N LYS A 144 11.82 -20.98 -19.19
CA LYS A 144 12.82 -21.44 -20.18
C LYS A 144 14.21 -21.70 -19.58
N LYS A 145 14.52 -21.14 -18.40
CA LYS A 145 15.84 -21.23 -17.74
C LYS A 145 15.90 -22.31 -16.64
N LEU A 146 14.77 -22.88 -16.23
CA LEU A 146 14.66 -23.60 -14.96
C LEU A 146 14.86 -25.13 -15.04
N GLY A 147 14.87 -25.75 -16.22
CA GLY A 147 15.22 -27.17 -16.41
C GLY A 147 14.35 -28.16 -15.61
N LYS A 148 14.89 -29.36 -15.31
CA LYS A 148 14.15 -30.49 -14.70
C LYS A 148 13.68 -30.26 -13.25
N ALA A 149 14.28 -29.30 -12.53
CA ALA A 149 13.91 -28.96 -11.15
C ALA A 149 13.14 -27.63 -11.05
N LYS A 150 12.28 -27.34 -12.05
CA LYS A 150 11.62 -26.04 -12.20
C LYS A 150 10.91 -25.58 -10.92
N ARG A 151 10.06 -26.42 -10.35
CA ARG A 151 9.24 -26.07 -9.17
C ARG A 151 10.07 -25.69 -7.94
N VAL A 152 11.11 -26.49 -7.63
CA VAL A 152 11.99 -26.26 -6.47
C VAL A 152 12.84 -25.01 -6.67
N LYS A 153 13.40 -24.82 -7.87
CA LYS A 153 14.19 -23.62 -8.19
C LYS A 153 13.33 -22.35 -8.17
N THR A 154 12.10 -22.42 -8.68
CA THR A 154 11.14 -21.32 -8.57
C THR A 154 10.83 -21.01 -7.11
N ALA A 155 10.61 -22.03 -6.27
CA ALA A 155 10.37 -21.82 -4.84
C ALA A 155 11.57 -21.14 -4.17
N ALA A 156 12.79 -21.62 -4.45
CA ALA A 156 14.01 -21.04 -3.91
C ALA A 156 14.16 -19.56 -4.31
N ILE A 157 14.00 -19.23 -5.59
CA ILE A 157 14.10 -17.84 -6.09
C ILE A 157 12.98 -16.95 -5.55
N THR A 158 11.79 -17.51 -5.31
CA THR A 158 10.63 -16.75 -4.81
C THR A 158 10.74 -16.47 -3.31
N PHE A 159 11.19 -17.44 -2.51
CA PHE A 159 11.10 -17.38 -1.06
C PHE A 159 12.42 -17.10 -0.34
N LEU A 160 13.57 -17.52 -0.88
CA LEU A 160 14.85 -17.29 -0.20
C LEU A 160 15.22 -15.80 -0.11
N PRO A 161 15.04 -14.96 -1.15
CA PRO A 161 15.40 -13.54 -1.03
C PRO A 161 14.53 -12.80 0.00
N PRO A 162 13.18 -12.90 -0.01
CA PRO A 162 12.36 -12.29 1.05
C PRO A 162 12.66 -12.85 2.44
N LEU A 163 12.92 -14.15 2.56
CA LEU A 163 13.29 -14.77 3.85
C LEU A 163 14.62 -14.23 4.37
N GLY A 164 15.64 -14.16 3.52
CA GLY A 164 16.93 -13.56 3.89
C GLY A 164 16.77 -12.11 4.33
N PHE A 165 15.99 -11.33 3.59
CA PHE A 165 15.70 -9.95 3.97
C PHE A 165 15.00 -9.86 5.34
N ALA A 166 14.02 -10.72 5.62
CA ALA A 166 13.32 -10.75 6.90
C ALA A 166 14.23 -11.14 8.08
N LEU A 167 15.22 -12.02 7.87
CA LEU A 167 16.16 -12.45 8.91
C LEU A 167 17.24 -11.41 9.20
N PHE A 168 17.74 -10.70 8.18
CA PHE A 168 18.82 -9.70 8.35
C PHE A 168 18.30 -8.29 8.64
N TYR A 169 17.06 -7.98 8.26
CA TYR A 169 16.42 -6.68 8.49
C TYR A 169 15.07 -6.89 9.21
N PRO A 170 15.09 -7.19 10.52
CA PRO A 170 13.85 -7.43 11.29
C PRO A 170 12.92 -6.22 11.35
N GLN A 171 13.45 -4.99 11.22
CA GLN A 171 12.68 -3.74 11.06
C GLN A 171 12.52 -3.30 9.60
N GLY A 172 12.87 -4.17 8.65
CA GLY A 172 12.91 -3.88 7.22
C GLY A 172 11.53 -3.77 6.55
N PHE A 173 10.43 -4.03 7.26
CA PHE A 173 9.08 -4.02 6.69
C PHE A 173 8.70 -2.63 6.14
N ILE A 174 8.85 -1.59 6.96
CA ILE A 174 8.53 -0.21 6.57
C ILE A 174 9.48 0.26 5.46
N MET A 175 10.76 -0.10 5.55
CA MET A 175 11.75 0.17 4.50
C MET A 175 11.36 -0.49 3.17
N ALA A 176 10.94 -1.76 3.20
CA ALA A 176 10.51 -2.49 2.01
C ALA A 176 9.25 -1.87 1.38
N LEU A 177 8.28 -1.43 2.19
CA LEU A 177 7.12 -0.68 1.71
C LEU A 177 7.54 0.62 1.01
N GLY A 178 8.47 1.38 1.62
CA GLY A 178 9.03 2.57 1.00
C GLY A 178 9.61 2.31 -0.39
N TYR A 179 10.46 1.29 -0.55
CA TYR A 179 11.00 0.93 -1.86
C TYR A 179 9.93 0.42 -2.84
N ALA A 180 8.94 -0.34 -2.36
CA ALA A 180 7.81 -0.77 -3.18
C ALA A 180 7.01 0.42 -3.73
N ALA A 181 6.96 1.55 -3.01
CA ALA A 181 6.30 2.77 -3.46
C ALA A 181 6.93 3.33 -4.75
N ILE A 182 8.24 3.16 -4.96
CA ILE A 182 8.91 3.59 -6.20
C ILE A 182 8.37 2.79 -7.39
N ALA A 183 8.41 1.46 -7.29
CA ALA A 183 7.94 0.58 -8.34
C ALA A 183 6.45 0.79 -8.62
N LEU A 184 5.64 0.91 -7.55
CA LEU A 184 4.22 1.20 -7.67
C LEU A 184 3.99 2.56 -8.32
N SER A 185 4.72 3.62 -7.96
CA SER A 185 4.52 4.98 -8.53
C SER A 185 4.82 4.99 -10.03
N VAL A 186 5.88 4.31 -10.45
CA VAL A 186 6.20 4.14 -11.87
C VAL A 186 5.06 3.42 -12.61
N LEU A 187 4.60 2.30 -12.08
CA LEU A 187 3.60 1.45 -12.74
C LEU A 187 2.17 2.00 -12.69
N ALA A 188 1.80 2.64 -11.58
CA ALA A 188 0.45 3.06 -11.25
C ALA A 188 0.15 4.50 -11.63
N ILE A 189 1.16 5.38 -11.60
CA ILE A 189 0.98 6.82 -11.85
C ILE A 189 1.68 7.23 -13.13
N LEU A 190 3.00 7.07 -13.21
CA LEU A 190 3.78 7.63 -14.33
C LEU A 190 3.42 6.95 -15.65
N LEU A 191 3.41 5.62 -15.68
CA LEU A 191 3.14 4.87 -16.89
C LEU A 191 1.72 5.10 -17.43
N PRO A 192 0.63 5.02 -16.63
CA PRO A 192 -0.72 5.34 -17.11
C PRO A 192 -0.86 6.79 -17.55
N THR A 193 -0.21 7.73 -16.87
CA THR A 193 -0.23 9.16 -17.25
C THR A 193 0.38 9.37 -18.63
N VAL A 194 1.54 8.77 -18.89
CA VAL A 194 2.21 8.83 -20.21
C VAL A 194 1.38 8.11 -21.27
N MET A 195 0.80 6.95 -20.96
CA MET A 195 -0.07 6.21 -21.88
C MET A 195 -1.28 7.06 -22.31
N VAL A 196 -1.97 7.67 -21.35
CA VAL A 196 -3.13 8.53 -21.63
C VAL A 196 -2.72 9.78 -22.41
N TYR A 197 -1.58 10.39 -22.07
CA TYR A 197 -1.05 11.53 -22.83
C TYR A 197 -0.80 11.16 -24.30
N LYS A 198 -0.14 10.02 -24.53
CA LYS A 198 0.14 9.52 -25.89
C LYS A 198 -1.15 9.26 -26.66
N VAL A 199 -2.12 8.57 -26.06
CA VAL A 199 -3.41 8.29 -26.72
C VAL A 199 -4.20 9.57 -27.06
N ARG A 200 -4.14 10.60 -26.21
CA ARG A 200 -4.94 11.83 -26.40
C ARG A 200 -4.30 12.88 -27.32
N TYR A 201 -2.97 13.02 -27.27
CA TYR A 201 -2.27 14.16 -27.87
C TYR A 201 -1.28 13.79 -28.96
N THR A 202 -1.04 12.49 -29.18
CA THR A 202 -0.32 12.03 -30.35
C THR A 202 -1.30 11.31 -31.27
N ASN A 203 -1.04 11.28 -32.59
CA ASN A 203 -1.83 10.51 -33.56
C ASN A 203 -1.67 8.99 -33.37
N PHE A 204 -1.52 8.52 -32.13
CA PHE A 204 -1.47 7.13 -31.77
C PHE A 204 -2.87 6.55 -31.91
N SER A 205 -3.16 6.02 -33.09
CA SER A 205 -4.37 5.23 -33.35
C SER A 205 -4.29 3.92 -32.59
N ALA A 206 -4.71 3.93 -31.33
CA ALA A 206 -5.14 2.69 -30.68
C ALA A 206 -6.32 2.17 -31.52
N LYS A 207 -6.15 1.02 -32.19
CA LYS A 207 -7.28 0.34 -32.84
C LYS A 207 -8.36 0.14 -31.77
N PRO A 208 -9.55 0.76 -31.89
CA PRO A 208 -10.61 0.53 -30.93
C PRO A 208 -10.97 -0.96 -30.98
N GLN A 209 -10.86 -1.66 -29.86
CA GLN A 209 -11.56 -2.94 -29.70
C GLN A 209 -13.04 -2.61 -29.51
N GLY A 210 -13.75 -2.33 -30.61
CA GLY A 210 -15.19 -2.08 -30.63
C GLY A 210 -15.61 -0.68 -31.11
N THR A 211 -16.92 -0.49 -31.27
CA THR A 211 -17.60 0.69 -31.82
C THR A 211 -17.87 1.79 -30.79
N GLU A 212 -17.41 1.62 -29.54
CA GLU A 212 -17.71 2.54 -28.45
C GLU A 212 -16.77 3.75 -28.40
N ALA A 213 -17.33 4.93 -28.12
CA ALA A 213 -16.57 6.16 -27.95
C ALA A 213 -15.51 5.99 -26.85
N THR A 214 -14.27 6.38 -27.13
CA THR A 214 -13.15 6.26 -26.17
C THR A 214 -13.44 7.07 -24.91
N TYR A 215 -13.54 6.40 -23.77
CA TYR A 215 -13.76 7.07 -22.48
C TYR A 215 -12.64 8.06 -22.17
N GLN A 216 -13.01 9.29 -21.82
CA GLN A 216 -12.09 10.35 -21.46
C GLN A 216 -12.50 11.00 -20.13
N VAL A 217 -11.58 11.00 -19.16
CA VAL A 217 -11.75 11.75 -17.91
C VAL A 217 -11.53 13.25 -18.13
N LEU A 218 -12.30 14.05 -17.39
CA LEU A 218 -12.17 15.51 -17.31
C LEU A 218 -10.77 15.93 -16.82
N GLY A 219 -10.35 17.16 -17.16
CA GLY A 219 -9.10 17.76 -16.65
C GLY A 219 -7.96 17.91 -17.68
N GLY A 220 -8.11 17.34 -18.87
CA GLY A 220 -7.19 17.56 -20.00
C GLY A 220 -5.72 17.22 -19.67
N SER A 221 -4.79 17.97 -20.26
CA SER A 221 -3.35 17.77 -20.08
C SER A 221 -2.84 18.22 -18.71
N LYS A 222 -3.49 19.23 -18.09
CA LYS A 222 -3.13 19.74 -16.76
C LYS A 222 -3.30 18.68 -15.67
N ALA A 223 -4.42 17.95 -15.69
CA ALA A 223 -4.66 16.86 -14.74
C ALA A 223 -3.65 15.72 -14.91
N LEU A 224 -3.24 15.42 -16.15
CA LEU A 224 -2.19 14.42 -16.42
C LEU A 224 -0.84 14.88 -15.87
N PHE A 225 -0.45 16.14 -16.12
CA PHE A 225 0.80 16.68 -15.59
C PHE A 225 0.82 16.68 -14.05
N LEU A 226 -0.30 17.06 -13.42
CA LEU A 226 -0.45 17.02 -11.97
C LEU A 226 -0.35 15.59 -11.40
N ALA A 227 -1.01 14.62 -12.04
CA ALA A 227 -0.89 13.22 -11.63
C ALA A 227 0.56 12.73 -11.75
N GLY A 228 1.21 13.03 -12.88
CA GLY A 228 2.62 12.69 -13.11
C GLY A 228 3.56 13.32 -12.07
N SER A 229 3.35 14.60 -11.73
CA SER A 229 4.19 15.29 -10.74
C SER A 229 4.04 14.69 -9.33
N VAL A 230 2.84 14.25 -8.94
CA VAL A 230 2.63 13.52 -7.69
C VAL A 230 3.41 12.20 -7.68
N GLY A 231 3.42 11.46 -8.80
CA GLY A 231 4.20 10.23 -8.92
C GLY A 231 5.71 10.47 -8.77
N VAL A 232 6.23 11.51 -9.41
CA VAL A 232 7.63 11.93 -9.26
C VAL A 232 7.93 12.36 -7.83
N PHE A 233 7.02 13.09 -7.20
CA PHE A 233 7.18 13.55 -5.82
C PHE A 233 7.25 12.40 -4.81
N ILE A 234 6.44 11.34 -4.98
CA ILE A 234 6.51 10.12 -4.15
C ILE A 234 7.89 9.46 -4.29
N ILE A 235 8.40 9.33 -5.52
CA ILE A 235 9.71 8.73 -5.78
C ILE A 235 10.83 9.58 -5.18
N ALA A 236 10.79 10.90 -5.39
CA ALA A 236 11.76 11.83 -4.84
C ALA A 236 11.79 11.77 -3.31
N THR A 237 10.62 11.73 -2.68
CA THR A 237 10.50 11.56 -1.22
C THR A 237 11.17 10.27 -0.74
N GLN A 238 10.90 9.14 -1.39
CA GLN A 238 11.56 7.87 -1.02
C GLN A 238 13.08 7.92 -1.20
N ILE A 239 13.57 8.54 -2.27
CA ILE A 239 15.01 8.71 -2.50
C ILE A 239 15.64 9.58 -1.42
N LEU A 240 14.97 10.67 -1.01
CA LEU A 240 15.45 11.55 0.07
C LEU A 240 15.56 10.80 1.41
N ILE A 241 14.62 9.90 1.71
CA ILE A 241 14.70 9.01 2.88
C ILE A 241 15.92 8.08 2.74
N SER A 242 16.11 7.45 1.59
CA SER A 242 17.24 6.53 1.34
C SER A 242 18.62 7.20 1.43
N VAL A 243 18.72 8.50 1.12
CA VAL A 243 19.97 9.28 1.21
C VAL A 243 20.16 9.89 2.62
N GLY A 244 19.18 9.76 3.51
CA GLY A 244 19.24 10.28 4.89
C GLY A 244 18.95 11.78 5.02
N LEU A 245 18.35 12.40 4.00
CA LEU A 245 17.91 13.81 4.04
C LEU A 245 16.54 13.98 4.70
N LEU A 246 15.74 12.91 4.75
CA LEU A 246 14.49 12.83 5.50
C LEU A 246 14.59 11.74 6.57
N PRO A 247 13.85 11.86 7.70
CA PRO A 247 13.85 10.83 8.73
C PRO A 247 13.32 9.49 8.17
N SER A 248 13.91 8.38 8.61
CA SER A 248 13.33 7.05 8.36
C SER A 248 12.16 6.80 9.32
N LEU A 249 11.17 6.05 8.86
CA LEU A 249 9.98 5.69 9.65
C LEU A 249 10.16 4.36 10.40
N GLY A 250 11.39 3.86 10.46
CA GLY A 250 11.80 2.56 10.98
C GLY A 250 13.25 2.29 10.59
#